data_AF-A0A0N7G740-F1
#
_entry.id   AF-A0A0N7G740-F1
#
_cell.length_a   1.000
_cell.length_b   1.000
_cell.length_c   1.000
_cell.angle_alpha   90.00
_cell.angle_beta   90.00
_cell.angle_gamma   90.00
#
_symmetry.space_group_name_H-M   'P 1'
#
loop_
_entity.id
_entity.type
_entity.pdbx_description
1 polymer ?
#
loop_
_entity_poly.entity_id
_entity_poly.type
_entity_poly.pdbx_seq_one_letter_code
_entity_poly.pdbx_strand_id
1 'polypeptide(L)'
;MENGFLFLDEMLHGVRWDAKYATWDNFTGKPVDGYEVNRIIGTKAVALALREAQIHAAALGYGLLLWDGYRPKSAVDCFLRWAAQPEDNLTKEKYYPNIERAELITKGYVASQSSHSRGSTIDLTLYHLDTGELV
;
A
#
# COMPACT_ATOMS: atom_id res chain seq x y z
N MET A 1 7.19 -18.03 -1.06
CA MET A 1 6.48 -17.25 -0.05
C MET A 1 7.03 -17.63 1.32
N GLU A 2 7.36 -16.65 2.15
CA GLU A 2 7.98 -16.89 3.46
C GLU A 2 6.97 -17.46 4.47
N ASN A 3 7.43 -18.26 5.43
CA ASN A 3 6.56 -18.88 6.42
C ASN A 3 5.80 -17.80 7.24
N GLY A 4 4.47 -17.91 7.28
CA GLY A 4 3.60 -16.99 8.02
C GLY A 4 3.05 -15.81 7.19
N PHE A 5 3.52 -15.66 5.94
CA PHE A 5 2.98 -14.70 4.98
C PHE A 5 2.09 -15.40 3.95
N LEU A 6 1.11 -14.64 3.44
CA LEU A 6 0.16 -15.08 2.44
C LEU A 6 -0.29 -13.92 1.56
N PHE A 7 -0.87 -14.23 0.41
CA PHE A 7 -1.61 -13.23 -0.37
C PHE A 7 -2.99 -13.03 0.25
N LEU A 8 -3.32 -11.78 0.60
CA LEU A 8 -4.50 -11.49 1.39
C LEU A 8 -5.80 -11.85 0.66
N ASP A 9 -5.82 -11.78 -0.67
CA ASP A 9 -6.95 -12.18 -1.50
C ASP A 9 -7.29 -13.68 -1.40
N GLU A 10 -6.36 -14.53 -0.96
CA GLU A 10 -6.60 -15.96 -0.74
C GLU A 10 -7.44 -16.23 0.52
N MET A 11 -7.46 -15.28 1.47
CA MET A 11 -8.22 -15.37 2.71
C MET A 11 -9.41 -14.41 2.78
N LEU A 12 -9.34 -13.29 2.06
CA LEU A 12 -10.34 -12.22 2.06
C LEU A 12 -11.16 -12.29 0.76
N HIS A 13 -12.11 -13.21 0.71
CA HIS A 13 -12.98 -13.36 -0.46
C HIS A 13 -13.71 -12.05 -0.79
N GLY A 14 -13.70 -11.66 -2.06
CA GLY A 14 -14.35 -10.44 -2.54
C GLY A 14 -13.64 -9.13 -2.17
N VAL A 15 -12.46 -9.18 -1.55
CA VAL A 15 -11.65 -7.98 -1.32
C VAL A 15 -11.19 -7.40 -2.66
N ARG A 16 -11.18 -6.07 -2.77
CA ARG A 16 -10.54 -5.40 -3.91
C ARG A 16 -9.11 -5.04 -3.52
N TRP A 17 -8.21 -5.07 -4.49
CA TRP A 17 -6.85 -4.58 -4.31
C TRP A 17 -6.35 -3.87 -5.56
N ASP A 18 -5.41 -2.96 -5.33
CA ASP A 18 -4.58 -2.35 -6.35
C ASP A 18 -3.22 -2.10 -5.71
N ALA A 19 -2.30 -3.05 -5.85
CA ALA A 19 -0.99 -2.99 -5.21
C ALA A 19 -0.17 -1.86 -5.85
N LYS A 20 -0.31 -0.63 -5.33
CA LYS A 20 0.18 0.60 -5.98
C LYS A 20 1.66 0.56 -6.33
N TYR A 21 2.45 -0.09 -5.47
CA TYR A 21 3.88 -0.22 -5.66
C TYR A 21 4.29 -1.31 -6.66
N ALA A 22 3.37 -2.18 -7.08
CA ALA A 22 3.55 -3.09 -8.20
C ALA A 22 3.12 -2.47 -9.55
N THR A 23 2.64 -1.22 -9.56
CA THR A 23 2.16 -0.52 -10.77
C THR A 23 2.95 0.78 -11.00
N TRP A 24 2.62 1.49 -12.07
CA TRP A 24 3.14 2.84 -12.34
C TRP A 24 2.40 3.94 -11.58
N ASP A 25 1.26 3.61 -10.96
CA ASP A 25 0.41 4.58 -10.27
C ASP A 25 0.83 4.76 -8.81
N ASN A 26 2.07 5.19 -8.59
CA ASN A 26 2.58 5.55 -7.27
C ASN A 26 3.52 6.76 -7.35
N PHE A 27 3.90 7.31 -6.20
CA PHE A 27 4.71 8.53 -6.14
C PHE A 27 6.09 8.41 -6.79
N THR A 28 6.62 7.21 -6.98
CA THR A 28 7.90 7.00 -7.69
C THR A 28 7.76 6.99 -9.21
N GLY A 29 6.53 6.91 -9.74
CA GLY A 29 6.22 6.87 -11.17
C GLY A 29 6.57 5.55 -11.86
N LYS A 30 6.92 4.50 -11.12
CA LYS A 30 7.28 3.17 -11.64
C LYS A 30 7.04 2.06 -10.60
N PRO A 31 6.97 0.78 -11.02
CA PRO A 31 6.99 -0.33 -10.08
C PRO A 31 8.23 -0.29 -9.18
N VAL A 32 8.02 -0.60 -7.91
CA VAL A 32 9.00 -0.44 -6.83
C VAL A 32 9.75 -1.75 -6.59
N ASP A 33 11.06 -1.67 -6.35
CA ASP A 33 11.91 -2.84 -6.13
C ASP A 33 11.38 -3.77 -5.02
N GLY A 34 11.07 -5.02 -5.38
CA GLY A 34 10.51 -6.04 -4.48
C GLY A 34 9.00 -6.23 -4.60
N TYR A 35 8.29 -5.39 -5.36
CA TYR A 35 6.90 -5.60 -5.75
C TYR A 35 6.83 -6.22 -7.15
N GLU A 36 6.98 -7.54 -7.22
CA GLU A 36 7.02 -8.28 -8.50
C GLU A 36 5.64 -8.65 -9.04
N VAL A 37 4.60 -8.57 -8.21
CA VAL A 37 3.24 -9.01 -8.54
C VAL A 37 2.23 -7.99 -8.00
N ASN A 38 1.19 -7.70 -8.78
CA ASN A 38 0.06 -6.89 -8.32
C ASN A 38 -0.88 -7.69 -7.41
N ARG A 39 -0.41 -8.00 -6.21
CA ARG A 39 -1.15 -8.64 -5.12
C ARG A 39 -0.65 -8.11 -3.79
N ILE A 40 -1.50 -8.17 -2.77
CA ILE A 40 -1.16 -7.69 -1.43
C ILE A 40 -0.72 -8.87 -0.58
N ILE A 41 0.50 -8.81 -0.07
CA ILE A 41 1.04 -9.78 0.87
C ILE A 41 0.79 -9.29 2.29
N GLY A 42 0.54 -10.20 3.23
CA GLY A 42 0.52 -9.88 4.66
C GLY A 42 0.69 -11.12 5.51
N THR A 43 0.83 -10.93 6.82
CA THR A 43 0.83 -12.06 7.76
C THR A 43 -0.56 -12.68 7.88
N LYS A 44 -0.61 -13.95 8.32
CA LYS A 44 -1.89 -14.57 8.68
C LYS A 44 -2.67 -13.79 9.75
N ALA A 45 -1.96 -13.15 10.69
CA ALA A 45 -2.59 -12.34 11.73
C ALA A 45 -3.33 -11.12 11.15
N VAL A 46 -2.71 -10.41 10.20
CA VAL A 46 -3.38 -9.26 9.57
C VAL A 46 -4.51 -9.68 8.64
N ALA A 47 -4.39 -10.84 7.99
CA ALA A 47 -5.49 -11.40 7.19
C ALA A 47 -6.73 -11.70 8.04
N LEU A 48 -6.55 -12.28 9.24
CA LEU A 48 -7.66 -12.51 10.17
C LEU A 48 -8.27 -11.19 10.66
N ALA A 49 -7.45 -10.21 11.02
CA ALA A 49 -7.95 -8.90 11.45
C ALA A 49 -8.70 -8.15 10.33
N LEU A 50 -8.19 -8.21 9.10
CA LEU A 50 -8.84 -7.62 7.93
C LEU A 50 -10.16 -8.29 7.59
N ARG A 51 -10.30 -9.60 7.86
CA ARG A 51 -11.58 -10.30 7.66
C ARG A 51 -12.66 -9.73 8.59
N GLU A 52 -12.34 -9.50 9.85
CA GLU A 52 -13.26 -8.87 10.79
C GLU A 52 -13.58 -7.42 10.36
N ALA A 53 -12.57 -6.66 9.92
CA ALA A 53 -12.78 -5.32 9.37
C ALA A 53 -13.70 -5.33 8.12
N GLN A 54 -13.54 -6.32 7.24
CA GLN A 54 -14.38 -6.49 6.04
C GLN A 54 -15.83 -6.79 6.42
N ILE A 55 -16.07 -7.65 7.42
CA ILE A 55 -17.42 -7.95 7.93
C ILE A 55 -18.08 -6.69 8.50
N HIS A 56 -17.34 -5.94 9.32
CA HIS A 56 -17.86 -4.69 9.91
C HIS A 56 -18.13 -3.61 8.86
N ALA A 57 -17.23 -3.43 7.90
CA ALA A 57 -17.44 -2.50 6.79
C ALA A 57 -18.65 -2.89 5.94
N ALA A 58 -18.82 -4.18 5.65
CA ALA A 58 -19.95 -4.66 4.85
C ALA A 58 -21.30 -4.43 5.53
N ALA A 59 -21.37 -4.58 6.85
CA ALA A 59 -22.57 -4.27 7.63
C ALA A 59 -22.98 -2.78 7.53
N LEU A 60 -22.03 -1.90 7.18
CA LEU A 60 -22.23 -0.47 6.96
C LEU A 60 -22.40 -0.10 5.48
N GLY A 61 -22.46 -1.08 4.58
CA GLY A 61 -22.57 -0.85 3.14
C GLY A 61 -21.24 -0.57 2.43
N TYR A 62 -20.10 -0.88 3.06
CA TYR A 62 -18.77 -0.64 2.49
C TYR A 62 -17.98 -1.93 2.21
N GLY A 63 -17.18 -1.91 1.16
CA GLY A 63 -16.12 -2.88 0.92
C GLY A 63 -14.74 -2.28 1.14
N LEU A 64 -13.72 -3.12 1.25
CA LEU A 64 -12.33 -2.69 1.42
C LEU A 64 -11.58 -2.73 0.07
N LEU A 65 -10.83 -1.66 -0.23
CA LEU A 65 -9.82 -1.62 -1.28
C LEU A 65 -8.43 -1.52 -0.64
N LEU A 66 -7.59 -2.54 -0.85
CA LEU A 66 -6.23 -2.59 -0.32
C LEU A 66 -5.21 -2.02 -1.32
N TRP A 67 -4.31 -1.15 -0.86
CA TRP A 67 -3.26 -0.55 -1.69
C TRP A 67 -1.86 -1.08 -1.41
N ASP A 68 -1.56 -1.41 -0.15
CA ASP A 68 -0.29 -2.00 0.24
C ASP A 68 -0.42 -2.84 1.53
N GLY A 69 0.50 -3.77 1.71
CA GLY A 69 0.58 -4.63 2.89
C GLY A 69 2.04 -4.82 3.30
N TYR A 70 2.55 -6.04 3.21
CA TYR A 70 3.97 -6.31 3.41
C TYR A 70 4.82 -5.56 2.38
N ARG A 71 5.77 -4.78 2.90
CA ARG A 71 6.72 -4.01 2.09
C ARG A 71 8.14 -4.53 2.32
N PRO A 72 8.78 -5.14 1.32
CA PRO A 72 10.15 -5.63 1.48
C PRO A 72 11.11 -4.47 1.74
N LYS A 73 12.23 -4.74 2.42
CA LYS A 73 13.23 -3.71 2.72
C LYS A 73 13.80 -3.06 1.44
N SER A 74 13.91 -3.82 0.35
CA SER A 74 14.32 -3.28 -0.96
C SER A 74 13.43 -2.13 -1.44
N ALA A 75 12.12 -2.19 -1.17
CA ALA A 75 11.17 -1.15 -1.54
C ALA A 75 11.36 0.11 -0.68
N VAL A 76 11.62 -0.07 0.62
CA VAL A 76 11.97 1.05 1.52
C VAL A 76 13.25 1.73 1.03
N ASP A 77 14.27 0.95 0.69
CA ASP A 77 15.53 1.49 0.15
C ASP A 77 15.30 2.17 -1.22
N CYS A 78 14.37 1.67 -2.03
CA CYS A 78 13.95 2.29 -3.29
C CYS A 78 13.32 3.67 -3.06
N PHE A 79 12.43 3.80 -2.07
CA PHE A 79 11.83 5.08 -1.68
C PHE A 79 12.86 6.09 -1.20
N LEU A 80 13.84 5.66 -0.40
CA LEU A 80 14.93 6.53 0.05
C LEU A 80 15.79 7.01 -1.12
N ARG A 81 16.15 6.10 -2.05
CA ARG A 81 16.90 6.47 -3.26
C ARG A 81 16.13 7.47 -4.12
N TRP A 82 14.83 7.26 -4.28
CA TRP A 82 13.95 8.15 -5.04
C TRP A 82 13.83 9.53 -4.39
N ALA A 83 13.63 9.58 -3.07
CA ALA A 83 13.49 10.84 -2.34
C ALA A 83 14.77 11.70 -2.34
N ALA A 84 15.93 11.05 -2.54
CA ALA A 84 17.23 11.72 -2.68
C ALA A 84 17.55 12.18 -4.12
N GLN A 85 16.75 11.82 -5.12
CA GLN A 85 16.95 12.30 -6.50
C GLN A 85 16.50 13.76 -6.64
N PRO A 86 17.06 14.49 -7.62
CA PRO A 86 16.50 15.78 -8.04
C PRO A 86 15.02 15.67 -8.39
N GLU A 87 14.27 16.75 -8.17
CA GLU A 87 12.87 16.84 -8.56
C GLU A 87 12.72 16.80 -10.09
N ASP A 88 11.87 15.90 -10.58
CA ASP A 88 11.54 15.74 -12.00
C ASP A 88 10.09 16.14 -12.33
N ASN A 89 9.29 16.49 -11.32
CA ASN A 89 7.88 16.89 -11.40
C ASN A 89 6.93 15.85 -12.01
N LEU A 90 7.35 14.60 -12.25
CA LEU A 90 6.51 13.57 -12.89
C LEU A 90 5.27 13.25 -12.06
N THR A 91 5.44 13.20 -10.74
CA THR A 91 4.41 12.77 -9.78
C THR A 91 4.07 13.84 -8.74
N LYS A 92 4.80 14.96 -8.72
CA LYS A 92 4.71 16.00 -7.68
C LYS A 92 3.29 16.51 -7.49
N GLU A 93 2.64 16.96 -8.57
CA GLU A 93 1.29 17.55 -8.51
C GLU A 93 0.26 16.59 -7.87
N LYS A 94 0.35 15.30 -8.20
CA LYS A 94 -0.59 14.30 -7.71
C LYS A 94 -0.32 13.86 -6.26
N TYR A 95 0.95 13.70 -5.88
CA TYR A 95 1.31 13.00 -4.63
C TYR A 95 1.88 13.92 -3.54
N TYR A 96 2.56 15.00 -3.91
CA TYR A 96 3.23 15.89 -2.96
C TYR A 96 3.33 17.34 -3.49
N PRO A 97 2.19 17.97 -3.90
CA PRO A 97 2.20 19.26 -4.60
C PRO A 97 2.82 20.40 -3.77
N ASN A 98 2.62 20.33 -2.45
CA ASN A 98 3.01 21.38 -1.50
C ASN A 98 4.25 21.02 -0.69
N ILE A 99 4.98 19.97 -1.08
CA ILE A 99 6.13 19.46 -0.34
C ILE A 99 7.29 19.27 -1.31
N GLU A 100 8.49 19.68 -0.89
CA GLU A 100 9.70 19.37 -1.64
C GLU A 100 10.08 17.90 -1.45
N ARG A 101 10.50 17.22 -2.52
CA ARG A 101 10.81 15.77 -2.49
C ARG A 101 11.79 15.40 -1.37
N ALA A 102 12.80 16.24 -1.14
CA ALA A 102 13.79 16.05 -0.08
C ALA A 102 13.19 16.16 1.35
N GLU A 103 12.07 16.87 1.52
CA GLU A 103 11.38 17.01 2.80
C GLU A 103 10.47 15.82 3.14
N LEU A 104 10.20 14.92 2.19
CA LEU A 104 9.34 13.75 2.45
C LEU A 104 9.90 12.83 3.53
N ILE A 105 11.24 12.79 3.67
CA ILE A 105 11.92 12.05 4.74
C ILE A 105 11.79 12.79 6.08
N THR A 106 12.11 14.08 6.11
CA THR A 106 12.12 14.87 7.36
C THR A 106 10.71 15.09 7.93
N LYS A 107 9.68 15.12 7.07
CA LYS A 107 8.26 15.17 7.46
C LYS A 107 7.68 13.80 7.79
N GLY A 108 8.43 12.71 7.63
CA GLY A 108 8.04 11.37 8.05
C GLY A 108 7.11 10.61 7.10
N TYR A 109 6.88 11.11 5.88
CA TYR A 109 6.10 10.40 4.85
C TYR A 109 6.88 9.23 4.23
N VAL A 110 8.21 9.38 4.11
CA VAL A 110 9.12 8.30 3.74
C VAL A 110 9.96 7.94 4.95
N ALA A 111 9.70 6.77 5.52
CA ALA A 111 10.43 6.25 6.67
C ALA A 111 11.59 5.34 6.24
N SER A 112 12.77 5.48 6.86
CA SER A 112 13.90 4.57 6.66
C SER A 112 13.68 3.18 7.24
N GLN A 113 12.72 3.05 8.15
CA GLN A 113 12.21 1.80 8.69
C GLN A 113 10.69 1.83 8.64
N SER A 114 10.09 0.93 7.85
CA SER A 114 8.64 0.87 7.69
C SER A 114 8.03 -0.23 8.54
N SER A 115 6.91 0.06 9.21
CA SER A 115 6.11 -0.97 9.89
C SER A 115 5.57 -2.03 8.92
N HIS A 116 5.36 -1.66 7.65
CA HIS A 116 4.96 -2.58 6.59
C HIS A 116 5.95 -3.72 6.39
N SER A 117 7.24 -3.52 6.66
CA SER A 117 8.24 -4.58 6.57
C SER A 117 8.07 -5.67 7.63
N ARG A 118 7.22 -5.46 8.64
CA ARG A 118 6.81 -6.50 9.60
C ARG A 118 5.60 -7.32 9.12
N GLY A 119 4.94 -6.92 8.04
CA GLY A 119 3.85 -7.68 7.40
C GLY A 119 2.46 -7.55 8.03
N SER A 120 2.30 -6.70 9.05
CA SER A 120 1.01 -6.48 9.75
C SER A 120 0.56 -5.03 9.72
N THR A 121 0.96 -4.28 8.68
CA THR A 121 0.45 -2.93 8.37
C THR A 121 -0.20 -2.98 7.01
N ILE A 122 -1.30 -2.25 6.83
CA ILE A 122 -2.10 -2.24 5.61
C ILE A 122 -2.48 -0.80 5.29
N ASP A 123 -2.30 -0.42 4.02
CA ASP A 123 -2.87 0.80 3.45
C ASP A 123 -4.16 0.42 2.73
N LEU A 124 -5.28 1.05 3.08
CA LEU A 124 -6.58 0.75 2.50
C LEU A 124 -7.51 1.97 2.47
N THR A 125 -8.55 1.85 1.65
CA THR A 125 -9.72 2.74 1.68
C THR A 125 -11.02 1.92 1.63
N LEU A 126 -12.15 2.61 1.71
CA LEU A 126 -13.49 2.06 1.55
C LEU A 126 -14.05 2.34 0.16
N TYR A 127 -14.96 1.48 -0.28
CA TYR A 127 -15.84 1.74 -1.41
C TYR A 127 -17.28 1.38 -1.06
N HIS A 128 -18.24 2.06 -1.67
CA HIS A 128 -19.66 1.78 -1.52
C HIS A 128 -20.03 0.45 -2.19
N LEU A 129 -20.70 -0.47 -1.48
CA LEU A 129 -21.07 -1.79 -2.03
C LEU A 129 -22.14 -1.72 -3.12
N ASP A 130 -23.02 -0.73 -3.06
CA ASP A 130 -24.13 -0.53 -3.99
C ASP A 130 -23.69 0.17 -5.29
N THR A 131 -22.86 1.21 -5.20
CA THR A 131 -22.38 1.97 -6.38
C THR A 131 -21.03 1.49 -6.89
N GLY A 132 -20.20 0.90 -6.02
CA GLY A 132 -18.82 0.52 -6.33
C GLY A 132 -17.83 1.69 -6.29
N GLU A 133 -18.28 2.90 -5.96
CA GLU A 133 -17.47 4.12 -5.91
C GLU A 133 -16.60 4.18 -4.65
N LEU A 134 -15.40 4.75 -4.76
CA LEU A 134 -14.52 4.97 -3.62
C LEU A 134 -15.05 6.10 -2.73
N VAL A 135 -14.84 5.95 -1.42
CA VAL A 135 -15.07 7.01 -0.42
C VAL A 135 -13.94 8.04 -0.47
#